data_AF-A0A6A8LNM6-F1
#
_entry.id   AF-A0A6A8LNM6-F1
#
_cell.length_a   1.000
_cell.length_b   1.000
_cell.length_c   1.000
_cell.angle_alpha   90.00
_cell.angle_beta   90.00
_cell.angle_gamma   90.00
#
_symmetry.space_group_name_H-M   'P 1'
#
loop_
_entity.id
_entity.type
_entity.pdbx_description
1 polymer ?
#
loop_
_entity_poly.entity_id
_entity_poly.type
_entity_poly.pdbx_seq_one_letter_code
_entity_poly.pdbx_strand_id
1 'polypeptide(L)' 'MKYGFAYKHGKLVNIFCGREELYNELKSFLVKTFNLKVSEVSRRQYIAEQKSNNWNDTYSF' A
#
# COMPACT_ATOMS: atom_id res chain seq x y z
N MET A 1 -3.60 -10.84 6.16
CA MET A 1 -3.26 -9.85 5.12
C MET A 1 -3.06 -8.51 5.79
N LYS A 2 -1.92 -7.85 5.52
CA LYS A 2 -1.62 -6.48 5.95
C LYS A 2 -1.83 -5.53 4.76
N TYR A 3 -2.16 -4.29 5.06
CA TYR A 3 -2.48 -3.25 4.08
C TYR A 3 -1.66 -2.01 4.39
N GLY A 4 -1.10 -1.38 3.37
CA GLY A 4 -0.17 -0.27 3.54
C GLY A 4 -0.43 0.85 2.56
N PHE A 5 -0.30 2.07 3.05
CA PHE A 5 -0.27 3.29 2.27
C PHE A 5 1.17 3.80 2.17
N ALA A 6 1.62 4.10 0.97
CA ALA A 6 2.94 4.65 0.70
C ALA A 6 2.82 6.13 0.28
N TYR A 7 3.60 6.97 0.95
CA TYR A 7 3.56 8.42 0.78
C TYR A 7 4.91 8.96 0.31
N LYS A 8 4.85 9.95 -0.58
CA LYS A 8 5.98 10.80 -0.96
C LYS A 8 5.61 12.25 -0.75
N HIS A 9 6.38 12.97 0.07
CA HIS A 9 6.12 14.37 0.41
C HIS A 9 4.68 14.64 0.89
N GLY A 10 4.14 13.74 1.72
CA GLY A 10 2.78 13.85 2.26
C GLY A 10 1.65 13.45 1.30
N LYS A 11 1.94 13.17 0.03
CA LYS A 11 0.95 12.68 -0.95
C LYS A 11 0.96 11.17 -1.01
N LEU A 12 -0.23 10.55 -1.04
CA LEU A 12 -0.38 9.12 -1.29
C LEU A 12 0.06 8.83 -2.73
N VAL A 13 1.03 7.95 -2.90
CA VAL A 13 1.59 7.58 -4.22
C VAL A 13 1.37 6.13 -4.57
N ASN A 14 1.11 5.27 -3.59
CA ASN A 14 0.79 3.86 -3.82
C ASN A 14 0.02 3.28 -2.63
N ILE A 15 -0.80 2.26 -2.89
CA ILE A 15 -1.35 1.36 -1.87
C ILE A 15 -0.89 -0.06 -2.19
N PHE A 16 -0.67 -0.87 -1.17
CA PHE A 16 -0.28 -2.27 -1.36
C PHE A 16 -0.83 -3.14 -0.24
N CYS A 17 -0.99 -4.43 -0.52
CA CYS A 17 -1.32 -5.42 0.50
C CYS A 17 -0.51 -6.70 0.29
N GLY A 18 -0.32 -7.45 1.36
CA GLY A 18 0.46 -8.69 1.32
C GLY A 18 0.20 -9.58 2.53
N ARG A 19 0.63 -10.83 2.44
CA ARG A 19 0.86 -11.65 3.63
C ARG A 19 2.00 -11.02 4.43
N GLU A 20 2.10 -11.35 5.71
CA GLU A 20 2.97 -10.62 6.65
C GLU A 20 4.43 -10.50 6.18
N GLU A 21 5.05 -11.60 5.75
CA GLU A 21 6.43 -11.61 5.25
C GLU A 21 6.59 -10.73 4.01
N LEU A 22 5.80 -11.00 2.96
CA LEU A 22 5.81 -10.21 1.72
C LEU A 22 5.51 -8.72 1.96
N TYR A 23 4.59 -8.41 2.87
CA TYR A 23 4.27 -7.03 3.25
C TYR A 23 5.48 -6.33 3.88
N ASN A 24 6.18 -7.01 4.79
CA ASN A 24 7.37 -6.47 5.44
C ASN A 24 8.53 -6.28 4.46
N GLU A 25 8.71 -7.19 3.51
CA GLU A 25 9.68 -7.08 2.42
C GLU A 25 9.37 -5.88 1.51
N LEU A 26 8.13 -5.78 1.02
CA LEU A 26 7.67 -4.66 0.20
C LEU A 26 7.80 -3.32 0.93
N LYS A 27 7.39 -3.26 2.19
CA LYS A 27 7.56 -2.07 3.04
C LYS A 27 9.03 -1.66 3.11
N SER A 28 9.92 -2.62 3.38
CA SER A 28 11.37 -2.36 3.49
C SER A 28 11.95 -1.86 2.16
N PHE A 29 11.54 -2.46 1.04
CA PHE A 29 11.94 -2.03 -0.30
C PHE A 29 11.46 -0.61 -0.63
N LEU A 30 10.20 -0.29 -0.36
CA LEU A 30 9.63 1.04 -0.61
C LEU A 30 10.31 2.14 0.22
N VAL A 31 10.60 1.84 1.50
CA VAL A 31 11.31 2.77 2.39
C VAL A 31 12.77 2.94 1.95
N LYS A 32 13.51 1.86 1.72
CA LYS A 32 14.96 1.92 1.44
C LYS A 32 15.28 2.43 0.03
N THR A 33 14.58 1.92 -0.98
CA THR A 33 14.89 2.21 -2.39
C THR A 33 14.28 3.52 -2.86
N PHE A 34 13.05 3.81 -2.42
CA PHE A 34 12.29 4.96 -2.92
C PHE A 34 12.12 6.09 -1.89
N ASN A 35 12.68 5.93 -0.69
CA ASN A 35 12.55 6.87 0.43
C ASN A 35 11.08 7.25 0.72
N LEU A 36 10.18 6.26 0.62
CA LEU A 36 8.75 6.46 0.87
C LEU A 36 8.44 6.26 2.34
N LYS A 37 7.51 7.05 2.86
CA LYS A 37 6.92 6.80 4.17
C LYS A 37 5.79 5.78 4.00
N VAL A 38 5.85 4.68 4.74
CA VAL A 38 4.81 3.65 4.73
C VAL A 38 4.03 3.68 6.04
N SER A 39 2.71 3.61 5.96
CA SER A 39 1.82 3.45 7.11
C SER A 39 0.93 2.24 6.92
N GLU A 40 0.89 1.37 7.92
CA GLU A 40 -0.06 0.25 7.95
C GLU A 40 -1.47 0.78 8.23
N VAL A 41 -2.46 0.26 7.52
CA VAL A 41 -3.84 0.71 7.59
C VAL A 41 -4.81 -0.47 7.71
N SER A 42 -6.04 -0.18 8.09
CA SER A 42 -7.09 -1.20 8.07
C SER A 42 -7.51 -1.57 6.65
N ARG A 43 -8.04 -2.79 6.48
CA ARG A 43 -8.66 -3.23 5.21
C ARG A 43 -9.74 -2.26 4.72
N ARG A 44 -10.52 -1.68 5.65
CA ARG A 44 -11.60 -0.74 5.32
C ARG A 44 -11.07 0.54 4.68
N GLN A 45 -9.99 1.11 5.24
CA GLN A 45 -9.32 2.28 4.68
C GLN A 45 -8.74 1.96 3.30
N TYR A 46 -8.08 0.81 3.16
CA TYR A 46 -7.53 0.37 1.89
C TYR A 46 -8.58 0.32 0.77
N ILE A 47 -9.69 -0.38 1.01
CA ILE A 47 -10.78 -0.53 0.01
C ILE A 47 -11.45 0.82 -0.28
N ALA A 48 -11.59 1.70 0.72
CA ALA A 48 -12.15 3.02 0.51
C ALA A 48 -11.28 3.88 -0.41
N GLU A 49 -9.97 3.90 -0.15
CA GLU A 49 -9.00 4.65 -0.96
C GLU A 49 -8.93 4.10 -2.39
N GLN A 50 -8.92 2.78 -2.51
CA GLN A 50 -8.95 2.07 -3.78
C GLN A 50 -10.14 2.50 -4.65
N LYS A 51 -11.35 2.50 -4.07
CA LYS A 51 -12.57 2.95 -4.76
C LYS A 51 -12.52 4.44 -5.10
N SER A 52 -12.03 5.27 -4.17
CA SER A 52 -11.94 6.71 -4.37
C SER A 52 -11.02 7.09 -5.54
N ASN A 53 -9.97 6.30 -5.77
CA ASN A 53 -9.00 6.55 -6.83
C ASN A 53 -9.27 5.74 -8.11
N ASN A 54 -10.37 4.98 -8.18
CA ASN A 54 -10.66 4.02 -9.26
C ASN A 54 -9.50 3.04 -9.53
N TRP A 55 -8.74 2.69 -8.49
CA TRP A 55 -7.64 1.74 -8.59
C TRP A 55 -8.20 0.32 -8.55
N ASN A 56 -8.49 -0.27 -9.70
CA ASN A 56 -8.93 -1.66 -9.73
C ASN A 56 -7.76 -2.61 -9.45
N ASP A 57 -7.76 -3.29 -8.28
CA ASP A 57 -6.86 -4.44 -8.02
C ASP A 57 -7.39 -5.73 -8.68
N THR A 58 -8.34 -5.64 -9.62
CA THR A 58 -8.80 -6.79 -10.38
C THR A 58 -7.71 -7.22 -11.37
N TYR A 59 -6.65 -7.86 -10.86
CA TYR A 59 -6.06 -8.99 -11.55
C TYR A 59 -7.10 -10.10 -11.51
N SER A 60 -8.05 -10.03 -12.45
CA SER A 60 -8.93 -11.15 -12.77
C SER A 60 -8.03 -12.32 -13.11
N PHE A 61 -8.04 -13.37 -12.28
CA PHE A 61 -7.53 -14.68 -12.68
C PHE A 61 -8.41 -15.26 -13.79
#